data_AF-A0A2E3DHQ5-F1
#
_entry.id   AF-A0A2E3DHQ5-F1
#
_cell.length_a   1.000
_cell.length_b   1.000
_cell.length_c   1.000
_cell.angle_alpha   90.00
_cell.angle_beta   90.00
_cell.angle_gamma   90.00
#
_symmetry.space_group_name_H-M   'P 1'
#
loop_
_entity.id
_entity.type
_entity.pdbx_description
1 polymer ?
#
loop_
_entity_poly.entity_id
_entity_poly.type
_entity_poly.pdbx_seq_one_letter_code
_entity_poly.pdbx_strand_id
1 'polypeptide(L)'
;MDTTIMSDTLPRSVSSTLHFENGSALGISNRWIEGQYCSILTPVGIVGCGIYDVIVPAKFNQALAIAEGTPECPLVTPDDLLEAKIVRCTPRAEDMGIEVGMTGRQAAELMLAEARQIEG
;
A
#
# COMPACT_ATOMS: atom_id res chain seq x y z
N MET A 1 32.03 -8.69 15.65
CA MET A 1 31.07 -8.02 14.75
C MET A 1 29.92 -8.98 14.58
N ASP A 2 28.92 -8.82 15.43
CA ASP A 2 27.74 -9.67 15.48
C ASP A 2 26.86 -9.31 14.29
N THR A 3 26.99 -10.07 13.21
CA THR A 3 26.18 -9.90 12.01
C THR A 3 25.00 -10.82 12.20
N THR A 4 23.93 -10.31 12.82
CA THR A 4 22.66 -11.02 12.92
C THR A 4 22.20 -11.33 11.50
N ILE A 5 22.51 -12.54 11.02
CA ILE A 5 21.86 -13.13 9.86
C ILE A 5 20.41 -13.28 10.30
N MET A 6 19.60 -12.25 10.08
CA MET A 6 18.15 -12.38 10.18
C MET A 6 17.79 -13.50 9.20
N SER A 7 17.41 -14.65 9.73
CA SER A 7 17.11 -15.82 8.93
C SER A 7 16.06 -15.43 7.90
N ASP A 8 16.36 -15.64 6.62
CA ASP A 8 15.43 -15.45 5.51
C ASP A 8 14.40 -16.61 5.49
N THR A 9 13.88 -16.95 6.67
CA THR A 9 12.90 -18.00 6.90
C THR A 9 11.57 -17.58 6.33
N LEU A 10 11.07 -18.37 5.39
CA LEU A 10 9.77 -18.22 4.76
C LEU A 10 8.75 -19.20 5.39
N PRO A 11 7.45 -18.84 5.48
CA PRO A 11 6.88 -17.55 5.12
C PRO A 11 7.29 -16.44 6.11
N ARG A 12 7.35 -15.21 5.62
CA ARG A 12 7.70 -14.04 6.44
C ARG A 12 6.65 -12.95 6.31
N SER A 13 6.31 -12.34 7.44
CA SER A 13 5.47 -11.15 7.52
C SER A 13 6.21 -10.07 8.29
N VAL A 14 6.25 -8.85 7.75
CA VAL A 14 6.82 -7.67 8.41
C VAL A 14 5.75 -6.58 8.37
N SER A 15 5.57 -5.90 9.50
CA SER A 15 4.77 -4.69 9.56
C SER A 15 5.54 -3.58 10.26
N SER A 16 5.28 -2.34 9.84
CA SER A 16 5.88 -1.14 10.42
C SER A 16 4.94 0.04 10.28
N THR A 17 5.09 1.03 11.16
CA THR A 17 4.36 2.29 11.04
C THR A 17 5.06 3.20 10.03
N LEU A 18 4.31 3.68 9.04
CA LEU A 18 4.73 4.73 8.12
C LEU A 18 4.13 6.06 8.55
N HIS A 19 4.93 7.13 8.40
CA HIS A 19 4.54 8.48 8.79
C HIS A 19 4.27 9.37 7.57
N PHE A 20 3.20 10.15 7.70
CA PHE A 20 2.62 11.03 6.68
C PHE A 20 2.25 12.36 7.34
N GLU A 21 2.00 13.39 6.53
CA GLU A 21 1.56 14.70 7.03
C GLU A 21 0.16 14.61 7.65
N ASN A 22 -0.72 13.78 7.08
CA ASN A 22 -2.08 13.58 7.56
C ASN A 22 -2.25 12.43 8.57
N GLY A 23 -1.16 11.83 9.05
CA GLY A 23 -1.22 10.81 10.11
C GLY A 23 -0.21 9.68 9.94
N SER A 24 -0.60 8.48 10.34
CA SER A 24 0.22 7.29 10.18
C SER A 24 -0.57 6.14 9.56
N ALA A 25 0.14 5.26 8.87
CA ALA A 25 -0.42 4.09 8.21
C ALA A 25 0.39 2.84 8.58
N LEU A 26 -0.23 1.66 8.48
CA LEU A 26 0.45 0.39 8.70
C LEU A 26 1.02 -0.12 7.38
N GLY A 27 2.34 -0.06 7.22
CA GLY A 27 3.05 -0.72 6.13
C GLY A 27 3.15 -2.22 6.42
N ILE A 28 2.83 -3.05 5.43
CA ILE A 28 2.88 -4.52 5.52
C ILE A 28 3.63 -5.08 4.32
N SER A 29 4.51 -6.06 4.55
CA SER A 29 5.12 -6.91 3.52
C SER A 29 5.04 -8.37 3.92
N ASN A 30 4.65 -9.22 2.97
CA ASN A 30 4.61 -10.67 3.14
C ASN A 30 5.37 -11.34 1.99
N ARG A 31 6.06 -12.44 2.31
CA ARG A 31 6.86 -13.21 1.36
C ARG A 31 6.70 -14.71 1.59
N TRP A 32 6.63 -15.47 0.50
CA TRP A 32 6.61 -16.93 0.48
C TRP A 32 7.45 -17.43 -0.71
N ILE A 33 7.53 -18.75 -0.88
CA ILE A 33 8.21 -19.35 -2.04
C ILE A 33 7.47 -18.88 -3.30
N GLU A 34 8.20 -18.22 -4.21
CA GLU A 34 7.67 -17.74 -5.50
C GLU A 34 6.56 -16.67 -5.39
N GLY A 35 6.48 -15.94 -4.26
CA GLY A 35 5.60 -14.79 -4.22
C GLY A 35 5.81 -13.84 -3.05
N GLN A 36 5.23 -12.66 -3.23
CA GLN A 36 5.27 -11.56 -2.27
C GLN A 36 4.10 -10.62 -2.48
N TYR A 37 3.81 -9.83 -1.44
CA TYR A 37 3.00 -8.62 -1.58
C TYR A 37 3.38 -7.58 -0.54
N CYS A 38 3.16 -6.32 -0.87
CA CYS A 38 3.25 -5.22 0.07
C CYS A 38 2.05 -4.28 -0.05
N SER A 39 1.76 -3.58 1.04
CA SER A 39 0.68 -2.61 1.13
C SER A 39 0.95 -1.55 2.18
N ILE A 40 0.30 -0.39 2.02
CA ILE A 40 0.13 0.64 3.03
C ILE A 40 -1.36 0.65 3.41
N LEU A 41 -1.66 0.28 4.64
CA LEU A 41 -3.03 0.23 5.17
C LEU A 41 -3.33 1.49 5.99
N THR A 42 -4.34 2.24 5.56
CA THR A 42 -4.89 3.41 6.26
C THR A 42 -6.23 3.06 6.93
N PRO A 43 -6.83 3.93 7.75
CA PRO A 43 -8.15 3.67 8.34
C PRO A 43 -9.28 3.50 7.31
N VAL A 44 -9.15 4.11 6.12
CA VAL A 44 -10.25 4.17 5.12
C VAL A 44 -9.96 3.41 3.83
N GLY A 45 -8.73 2.93 3.64
CA GLY A 45 -8.33 2.26 2.39
C GLY A 45 -6.91 1.72 2.38
N ILE A 46 -6.55 1.12 1.24
CA ILE A 46 -5.27 0.46 1.02
C ILE A 46 -4.58 1.09 -0.21
N VAL A 47 -3.27 1.34 -0.10
CA VAL A 47 -2.39 1.44 -1.27
C VAL A 47 -1.64 0.11 -1.40
N GLY A 48 -1.88 -0.66 -2.46
CA GLY A 48 -1.37 -2.02 -2.62
C GLY A 48 -0.51 -2.19 -3.86
N CYS A 49 0.37 -3.20 -3.87
CA CYS A 49 1.05 -3.63 -5.08
C CYS A 49 0.11 -4.35 -6.06
N GLY A 50 0.58 -4.66 -7.28
CA GLY A 50 -0.23 -5.20 -8.38
C GLY A 50 -0.97 -6.53 -8.16
N ILE A 51 -0.71 -7.25 -7.05
CA ILE A 51 -1.37 -8.52 -6.72
C ILE A 51 -2.81 -8.35 -6.19
N TYR A 52 -3.15 -7.16 -5.67
CA TYR A 52 -4.50 -6.88 -5.19
C TYR A 52 -5.46 -6.75 -6.39
N ASP A 53 -6.66 -7.32 -6.26
CA ASP A 53 -7.74 -7.11 -7.22
C ASP A 53 -8.47 -5.79 -6.91
N VAL A 54 -8.68 -4.94 -7.91
CA VAL A 54 -9.46 -3.71 -7.79
C VAL A 54 -10.97 -3.96 -7.85
N ILE A 55 -11.38 -5.05 -8.53
CA ILE A 55 -12.78 -5.34 -8.82
C ILE A 55 -13.51 -5.79 -7.56
N VAL A 56 -12.91 -6.63 -6.73
CA VAL A 56 -13.54 -7.13 -5.49
C VAL A 56 -13.78 -5.99 -4.48
N PRO A 57 -12.79 -5.18 -4.06
CA PRO A 57 -12.99 -4.08 -3.12
C PRO A 57 -14.00 -3.03 -3.63
N ALA A 58 -14.03 -2.76 -4.94
CA ALA A 58 -15.01 -1.86 -5.54
C ALA A 58 -16.47 -2.31 -5.29
N LYS A 59 -16.75 -3.62 -5.37
CA LYS A 59 -18.10 -4.18 -5.08
C LYS A 59 -18.57 -3.92 -3.64
N PHE A 60 -17.64 -3.76 -2.71
CA PHE A 60 -17.92 -3.51 -1.31
C PHE A 60 -17.72 -2.04 -0.91
N ASN A 61 -17.59 -1.14 -1.89
CA ASN A 61 -17.31 0.28 -1.67
C ASN A 61 -16.09 0.49 -0.75
N GLN A 62 -15.02 -0.27 -0.97
CA GLN A 62 -13.75 -0.12 -0.26
C GLN A 62 -12.78 0.71 -1.11
N ALA A 63 -12.00 1.59 -0.47
CA ALA A 63 -10.97 2.36 -1.16
C ALA A 63 -9.70 1.51 -1.34
N LEU A 64 -9.29 1.33 -2.60
CA LEU A 64 -8.03 0.68 -2.95
C LEU A 64 -7.38 1.46 -4.10
N ALA A 65 -6.09 1.77 -3.95
CA ALA A 65 -5.24 2.30 -5.01
C ALA A 65 -4.12 1.29 -5.27
N ILE A 66 -3.87 0.95 -6.54
CA ILE A 66 -2.90 -0.07 -6.95
C ILE A 66 -1.72 0.60 -7.62
N ALA A 67 -0.52 0.35 -7.10
CA ALA A 67 0.74 0.61 -7.78
C ALA A 67 1.32 -0.70 -8.35
N GLU A 68 1.98 -0.62 -9.50
CA GLU A 68 2.61 -1.77 -10.14
C GLU A 68 4.12 -1.58 -10.26
N GLY A 69 4.86 -2.63 -9.90
CA GLY A 69 6.26 -2.78 -10.24
C GLY A 69 6.42 -3.54 -11.56
N THR A 70 7.65 -3.81 -11.92
CA THR A 70 8.02 -4.65 -13.07
C THR A 70 8.76 -5.89 -12.59
N PRO A 71 8.92 -6.93 -13.42
CA PRO A 71 9.80 -8.05 -13.10
C PRO A 71 11.24 -7.61 -12.76
N GLU A 72 11.74 -6.55 -13.39
CA GLU A 72 13.07 -5.98 -13.17
C GLU A 72 13.15 -5.12 -11.90
N CYS A 73 12.04 -4.49 -11.51
CA CYS A 73 11.92 -3.65 -10.32
C CYS A 73 10.58 -3.94 -9.60
N PRO A 74 10.50 -5.05 -8.84
CA PRO A 74 9.28 -5.43 -8.16
C PRO A 74 9.08 -4.59 -6.89
N LEU A 75 7.82 -4.41 -6.50
CA LEU A 75 7.47 -3.78 -5.22
C LEU A 75 7.50 -4.86 -4.13
N VAL A 76 8.44 -4.74 -3.18
CA VAL A 76 8.74 -5.76 -2.16
C VAL A 76 8.33 -5.29 -0.77
N THR A 77 8.55 -4.01 -0.49
CA THR A 77 8.36 -3.36 0.80
C THR A 77 7.30 -2.26 0.72
N PRO A 78 6.72 -1.83 1.85
CA PRO A 78 5.79 -0.70 1.86
C PRO A 78 6.43 0.59 1.34
N ASP A 79 7.74 0.80 1.58
CA ASP A 79 8.48 1.96 1.12
C ASP A 79 8.56 2.04 -0.42
N ASP A 80 8.64 0.89 -1.11
CA ASP A 80 8.61 0.86 -2.58
C ASP A 80 7.31 1.47 -3.14
N LEU A 81 6.20 1.38 -2.40
CA LEU A 81 4.91 1.95 -2.82
C LEU A 81 4.91 3.48 -2.75
N LEU A 82 5.75 4.10 -1.91
CA LEU A 82 5.70 5.54 -1.67
C LEU A 82 5.93 6.35 -2.94
N GLU A 83 6.86 5.88 -3.79
CA GLU A 83 7.22 6.53 -5.05
C GLU A 83 6.61 5.85 -6.28
N ALA A 84 6.13 4.61 -6.14
CA ALA A 84 5.47 3.88 -7.22
C ALA A 84 4.19 4.58 -7.68
N LYS A 85 3.91 4.49 -8.98
CA LYS A 85 2.77 5.15 -9.60
C LYS A 85 1.50 4.33 -9.49
N ILE A 86 0.42 4.97 -9.08
CA ILE A 86 -0.92 4.39 -9.11
C ILE A 86 -1.33 4.17 -10.57
N VAL A 87 -1.71 2.94 -10.90
CA VAL A 87 -2.16 2.55 -12.24
C VAL A 87 -3.66 2.26 -12.30
N ARG A 88 -4.28 1.95 -11.15
CA ARG A 88 -5.70 1.66 -11.01
C ARG A 88 -6.18 2.05 -9.61
N CYS A 89 -7.43 2.46 -9.47
CA CYS A 89 -8.07 2.72 -8.19
C CYS A 89 -9.56 2.32 -8.23
N THR A 90 -10.17 2.12 -7.07
CA THR A 90 -11.62 1.91 -6.94
C THR A 90 -12.37 3.25 -7.01
N PRO A 91 -13.66 3.27 -7.36
CA PRO A 91 -14.45 4.50 -7.38
C PRO A 91 -14.40 5.28 -6.06
N ARG A 92 -14.44 4.58 -4.92
CA ARG A 92 -14.31 5.24 -3.60
C ARG A 92 -12.95 5.93 -3.41
N ALA A 93 -11.87 5.36 -3.95
CA ALA A 93 -10.56 6.01 -3.91
C ALA A 93 -10.51 7.24 -4.85
N GLU A 94 -11.16 7.15 -6.01
CA GLU A 94 -11.32 8.29 -6.94
C GLU A 94 -12.13 9.43 -6.29
N ASP A 95 -13.18 9.12 -5.54
CA ASP A 95 -13.99 10.10 -4.80
C ASP A 95 -13.17 10.87 -3.73
N MET A 96 -12.10 10.26 -3.21
CA MET A 96 -11.13 10.91 -2.31
C MET A 96 -10.10 11.79 -3.06
N GLY A 97 -10.19 11.86 -4.39
CA GLY A 97 -9.29 12.62 -5.25
C GLY A 97 -8.05 11.84 -5.72
N ILE A 98 -8.02 10.51 -5.58
CA ILE A 98 -6.88 9.70 -6.03
C ILE A 98 -6.98 9.45 -7.53
N GLU A 99 -5.94 9.82 -8.27
CA GLU A 99 -5.87 9.69 -9.72
C GLU A 99 -4.71 8.77 -10.17
N VAL A 100 -4.87 8.17 -11.35
CA VAL A 100 -3.80 7.43 -12.03
C VAL A 100 -2.61 8.36 -12.29
N GLY A 101 -1.40 7.90 -11.99
CA GLY A 101 -0.16 8.67 -12.11
C GLY A 101 0.28 9.40 -10.83
N MET A 102 -0.57 9.45 -9.79
CA MET A 102 -0.14 9.83 -8.45
C MET A 102 0.87 8.82 -7.89
N THR A 103 1.73 9.24 -6.97
CA THR A 103 2.56 8.31 -6.19
C THR A 103 1.73 7.64 -5.10
N GLY A 104 2.15 6.47 -4.61
CA GLY A 104 1.48 5.82 -3.48
C GLY A 104 1.51 6.66 -2.20
N ARG A 105 2.54 7.50 -2.00
CA ARG A 105 2.54 8.50 -0.92
C ARG A 105 1.38 9.49 -1.06
N GLN A 106 1.17 10.06 -2.25
CA GLN A 106 0.08 11.00 -2.48
C GLN A 106 -1.29 10.34 -2.24
N ALA A 107 -1.47 9.11 -2.71
CA ALA A 107 -2.69 8.35 -2.48
C ALA A 107 -2.93 8.07 -0.98
N ALA A 108 -1.90 7.68 -0.24
CA ALA A 108 -1.98 7.46 1.21
C ALA A 108 -2.31 8.75 1.98
N GLU A 109 -1.73 9.90 1.59
CA GLU A 109 -2.06 11.20 2.19
C GLU A 109 -3.54 11.55 2.02
N LEU A 110 -4.11 11.33 0.83
CA LEU A 110 -5.52 11.59 0.57
C LEU A 110 -6.43 10.67 1.41
N MET A 111 -6.09 9.38 1.52
CA MET A 111 -6.83 8.46 2.40
C MET A 111 -6.74 8.88 3.87
N LEU A 112 -5.57 9.30 4.34
CA LEU A 112 -5.40 9.75 5.73
C LEU A 112 -6.11 11.08 6.00
N ALA A 113 -6.14 11.99 5.02
CA ALA A 113 -6.91 13.24 5.12
C ALA A 113 -8.41 12.95 5.23
N GLU A 114 -8.94 12.01 4.45
CA GLU A 114 -10.33 11.56 4.53
C GLU A 114 -10.64 10.91 5.88
N ALA A 115 -9.76 10.04 6.39
CA ALA A 115 -9.91 9.41 7.70
C ALA A 115 -10.09 10.45 8.82
N ARG A 116 -9.29 11.52 8.79
CA ARG A 116 -9.39 12.63 9.76
C ARG A 116 -10.71 13.38 9.69
N GLN A 117 -11.34 13.46 8.52
CA GLN A 117 -12.65 14.12 8.36
C GLN A 117 -13.79 13.26 8.92
N ILE A 118 -13.66 11.93 8.89
CA ILE A 118 -14.66 10.99 9.44
C ILE A 118 -14.56 10.91 10.97
N GLU A 119 -13.35 10.99 11.52
CA GLU A 119 -13.10 10.90 12.96
C GLU A 119 -13.35 12.22 13.71
N GLY A 120 -13.40 13.35 13.00
CA GLY A 120 -13.67 14.69 13.54
C GLY A 120 -15.15 14.97 13.77
#